data_AF-A0A6B9YZN8-F1
#
_entry.id   AF-A0A6B9YZN8-F1
#
_cell.length_a   1.000
_cell.length_b   1.000
_cell.length_c   1.000
_cell.angle_alpha   90.00
_cell.angle_beta   90.00
_cell.angle_gamma   90.00
#
_symmetry.space_group_name_H-M   'P 1'
#
loop_
_entity.id
_entity.type
_entity.pdbx_description
1 polymer ?
#
loop_
_entity_poly.entity_id
_entity_poly.type
_entity_poly.pdbx_seq_one_letter_code
_entity_poly.pdbx_strand_id
1 'polypeptide(L)'
;MEKEEFGTDAMPQTGLEDPSRRSFIKQSSLLTAVALAPATAIKAAEGHLDEQIAGALEKLPLRMEVNGEMHNLSVEPRATLLDILREEMDLTGTKKGCDHGQCGACTVHVDGQRVNSCLTLGIMVNGKKVTTIEGLAKGDELHPMQAAFLKHDAFQCGYCTPGQIMSAVACINEGRANSEGEIREFMSGNICRCGAYPNIVNAITDVKNGGMEA
;
A
#
# COMPACT_ATOMS: atom_id res chain seq x y z
N MET A 1 -51.54 -50.85 -27.78
CA MET A 1 -51.83 -49.41 -27.95
C MET A 1 -51.40 -48.73 -26.65
N GLU A 2 -50.12 -48.77 -26.31
CA GLU A 2 -49.03 -47.93 -26.85
C GLU A 2 -49.33 -46.43 -26.81
N LYS A 3 -48.65 -45.78 -25.85
CA LYS A 3 -47.91 -44.49 -25.88
C LYS A 3 -48.09 -43.80 -24.52
N GLU A 4 -47.18 -44.03 -23.57
CA GLU A 4 -45.87 -43.38 -23.36
C GLU A 4 -45.93 -41.90 -22.95
N GLU A 5 -45.22 -41.65 -21.85
CA GLU A 5 -44.99 -40.42 -21.09
C GLU A 5 -44.30 -39.31 -21.87
N PHE A 6 -44.31 -38.10 -21.32
CA PHE A 6 -43.15 -37.20 -21.09
C PHE A 6 -43.71 -35.97 -20.32
N GLY A 7 -43.28 -35.66 -19.08
CA GLY A 7 -41.98 -35.05 -18.76
C GLY A 7 -41.93 -33.63 -19.35
N THR A 8 -41.67 -32.52 -18.67
CA THR A 8 -40.79 -32.27 -17.52
C THR A 8 -40.96 -30.79 -17.08
N ASP A 9 -40.54 -30.49 -15.86
CA ASP A 9 -40.35 -29.18 -15.25
C ASP A 9 -39.92 -28.05 -16.22
N ALA A 10 -40.60 -26.91 -16.09
CA ALA A 10 -40.16 -25.65 -16.68
C ALA A 10 -39.06 -25.02 -15.81
N MET A 11 -37.86 -24.95 -16.39
CA MET A 11 -36.73 -24.13 -15.97
C MET A 11 -37.04 -22.62 -16.09
N PRO A 12 -36.28 -21.74 -15.40
CA PRO A 12 -36.73 -20.40 -15.01
C PRO A 12 -36.80 -19.44 -16.20
N GLN A 13 -37.88 -18.65 -16.25
CA GLN A 13 -38.03 -17.55 -17.19
C GLN A 13 -37.03 -16.44 -16.85
N THR A 14 -36.07 -16.21 -17.74
CA THR A 14 -35.27 -14.99 -17.76
C THR A 14 -36.17 -13.85 -18.21
N GLY A 15 -36.33 -12.84 -17.34
CA GLY A 15 -37.10 -11.64 -17.63
C GLY A 15 -36.49 -10.85 -18.77
N LEU A 16 -37.12 -10.90 -19.94
CA LEU A 16 -36.97 -9.90 -20.98
C LEU A 16 -38.22 -9.00 -20.94
N GLU A 17 -37.95 -7.71 -20.80
CA GLU A 17 -38.91 -6.64 -20.55
C GLU A 17 -39.99 -6.51 -21.65
N ASP A 18 -41.20 -6.13 -21.22
CA ASP A 18 -42.44 -5.98 -21.99
C ASP A 18 -42.28 -5.18 -23.32
N PRO A 19 -42.70 -5.74 -24.48
CA PRO A 19 -42.53 -5.15 -25.81
C PRO A 19 -43.56 -4.02 -26.08
N SER A 20 -43.58 -2.99 -25.23
CA SER A 20 -44.45 -1.83 -25.46
C SER A 20 -43.86 -0.89 -26.52
N ARG A 21 -44.72 -0.29 -27.36
CA ARG A 21 -44.35 0.78 -28.32
C ARG A 21 -43.57 1.92 -27.65
N ARG A 22 -43.80 2.18 -26.37
CA ARG A 22 -43.12 3.21 -25.59
C ARG A 22 -41.66 2.83 -25.30
N SER A 23 -41.40 1.55 -25.04
CA SER A 23 -40.04 1.00 -24.92
C SER A 23 -39.30 1.10 -26.25
N PHE A 24 -39.97 0.69 -27.34
CA PHE A 24 -39.42 0.80 -28.69
C PHE A 24 -39.09 2.24 -29.08
N ILE A 25 -39.99 3.21 -28.84
CA ILE A 25 -39.73 4.63 -29.12
C ILE A 25 -38.57 5.15 -28.28
N LYS A 26 -38.48 4.80 -26.98
CA LYS A 26 -37.35 5.19 -26.13
C LYS A 26 -36.02 4.64 -26.65
N GLN A 27 -35.94 3.33 -26.93
CA GLN A 27 -34.73 2.71 -27.47
C GLN A 27 -34.36 3.28 -28.86
N SER A 28 -35.33 3.47 -29.74
CA SER A 28 -35.11 4.00 -31.09
C SER A 28 -34.67 5.46 -31.08
N SER A 29 -35.23 6.28 -30.18
CA SER A 29 -34.84 7.69 -30.01
C SER A 29 -33.41 7.83 -29.48
N LEU A 30 -32.98 6.92 -28.59
CA LEU A 30 -31.60 6.88 -28.07
C LEU A 30 -30.60 6.52 -29.18
N LEU A 31 -30.91 5.50 -29.98
CA LEU A 31 -30.09 5.08 -31.13
C LEU A 31 -29.97 6.17 -32.20
N THR A 32 -31.05 6.90 -32.46
CA THR A 32 -31.06 7.98 -33.46
C THR A 32 -30.25 9.21 -32.99
N ALA A 33 -30.32 9.54 -31.70
CA ALA A 33 -29.53 10.63 -31.12
C ALA A 33 -28.02 10.34 -31.15
N VAL A 34 -27.63 9.08 -30.94
CA VAL A 34 -26.23 8.64 -31.06
C VAL A 34 -25.77 8.66 -32.52
N ALA A 35 -26.59 8.22 -33.47
CA ALA A 35 -26.25 8.23 -34.89
C ALA A 35 -26.10 9.64 -35.51
N LEU A 36 -26.79 10.64 -34.92
CA LEU A 36 -26.73 12.04 -35.34
C LEU A 36 -25.76 12.89 -34.50
N ALA A 37 -25.18 12.32 -33.44
CA ALA A 37 -24.18 13.02 -32.68
C ALA A 37 -22.94 13.26 -33.55
N PRO A 38 -22.37 14.47 -33.55
CA PRO A 38 -21.12 14.72 -34.26
C PRO A 38 -20.04 13.76 -33.75
N ALA A 39 -19.22 13.21 -34.64
CA ALA A 39 -18.21 12.19 -34.31
C ALA A 39 -17.26 12.62 -33.16
N THR A 40 -17.10 13.93 -32.94
CA THR A 40 -16.35 14.50 -31.81
C THR A 40 -17.06 14.35 -30.47
N ALA A 41 -18.40 14.42 -30.42
CA ALA A 41 -19.18 14.18 -29.21
C ALA A 41 -19.27 12.69 -28.86
N ILE A 42 -19.35 11.81 -29.87
CA ILE A 42 -19.25 10.35 -29.68
C ILE A 42 -17.86 10.00 -29.13
N LYS A 43 -16.78 10.50 -29.74
CA LYS A 43 -15.41 10.30 -29.24
C LYS A 43 -15.18 10.86 -27.83
N ALA A 44 -15.78 12.01 -27.51
CA ALA A 44 -15.65 12.60 -26.18
C ALA A 44 -16.41 11.79 -25.11
N ALA A 45 -17.56 11.20 -25.45
CA ALA A 45 -18.32 10.32 -24.57
C ALA A 45 -17.64 8.94 -24.42
N GLU A 46 -17.09 8.38 -25.50
CA GLU A 46 -16.27 7.16 -25.49
C GLU A 46 -15.00 7.36 -24.63
N GLY A 47 -14.28 8.49 -24.80
CA GLY A 47 -13.07 8.78 -24.03
C GLY A 47 -13.30 8.87 -22.52
N HIS A 48 -14.44 9.43 -22.09
CA HIS A 48 -14.79 9.49 -20.67
C HIS A 48 -15.32 8.16 -20.12
N LEU A 49 -16.05 7.36 -20.91
CA LEU A 49 -16.48 6.03 -20.48
C LEU A 49 -15.31 5.04 -20.40
N ASP A 50 -14.39 5.07 -21.36
CA ASP A 50 -13.22 4.19 -21.39
C ASP A 50 -12.33 4.43 -20.17
N GLU A 51 -12.10 5.69 -19.78
CA GLU A 51 -11.30 6.02 -18.60
C GLU A 51 -11.98 5.65 -17.28
N GLN A 52 -13.31 5.77 -17.19
CA GLN A 52 -14.07 5.34 -16.00
C GLN A 52 -14.21 3.82 -15.88
N ILE A 53 -14.37 3.12 -17.01
CA ILE A 53 -14.43 1.65 -17.06
C ILE A 53 -13.05 1.05 -16.80
N ALA A 54 -11.98 1.62 -17.38
CA ALA A 54 -10.61 1.25 -17.08
C ALA A 54 -10.31 1.43 -15.59
N GLY A 55 -10.59 2.61 -15.01
CA GLY A 55 -10.33 2.86 -13.59
C GLY A 55 -11.07 1.92 -12.61
N ALA A 56 -12.27 1.44 -12.99
CA ALA A 56 -13.03 0.47 -12.18
C ALA A 56 -12.59 -1.00 -12.37
N LEU A 57 -12.05 -1.35 -13.54
CA LEU A 57 -11.50 -2.69 -13.83
C LEU A 57 -9.99 -2.81 -13.52
N GLU A 58 -9.30 -1.70 -13.28
CA GLU A 58 -7.85 -1.67 -13.06
C GLU A 58 -7.44 -2.05 -11.64
N LYS A 59 -8.29 -1.83 -10.62
CA LYS A 59 -7.90 -2.09 -9.23
C LYS A 59 -7.97 -3.58 -8.87
N LEU A 60 -6.93 -4.08 -8.21
CA LEU A 60 -6.81 -5.46 -7.76
C LEU A 60 -7.09 -5.60 -6.26
N PRO A 61 -7.71 -6.69 -5.81
CA PRO A 61 -7.85 -6.97 -4.38
C PRO A 61 -6.48 -7.21 -3.76
N LEU A 62 -6.23 -6.56 -2.63
CA LEU A 62 -5.02 -6.71 -1.82
C LEU A 62 -5.43 -6.98 -0.38
N ARG A 63 -4.94 -8.08 0.20
CA ARG A 63 -5.10 -8.39 1.62
C ARG A 63 -3.73 -8.41 2.28
N MET A 64 -3.54 -7.66 3.36
CA MET A 64 -2.28 -7.67 4.13
C MET A 64 -2.55 -7.35 5.61
N GLU A 65 -1.67 -7.81 6.49
CA GLU A 65 -1.68 -7.41 7.90
C GLU A 65 -0.78 -6.19 8.05
N VAL A 66 -1.29 -5.06 8.53
CA VAL A 66 -0.49 -3.85 8.78
C VAL A 66 -0.54 -3.51 10.26
N ASN A 67 0.62 -3.43 10.91
CA ASN A 67 0.74 -3.14 12.35
C ASN A 67 -0.15 -4.05 13.24
N GLY A 68 -0.35 -5.31 12.84
CA GLY A 68 -1.18 -6.29 13.56
C GLY A 68 -2.67 -6.29 13.19
N GLU A 69 -3.13 -5.38 12.33
CA GLU A 69 -4.52 -5.32 11.84
C GLU A 69 -4.63 -5.87 10.41
N MET A 70 -5.66 -6.67 10.16
CA MET A 70 -5.92 -7.22 8.82
C MET A 70 -6.70 -6.23 7.96
N HIS A 71 -6.12 -5.83 6.82
CA HIS A 71 -6.77 -4.94 5.86
C HIS A 71 -7.11 -5.69 4.56
N ASN A 72 -8.27 -5.37 3.98
CA ASN A 72 -8.67 -5.77 2.63
C ASN A 72 -8.90 -4.49 1.83
N LEU A 73 -8.09 -4.29 0.80
CA LEU A 73 -8.03 -3.08 -0.02
C LEU A 73 -8.31 -3.43 -1.48
N SER A 74 -8.65 -2.40 -2.26
CA SER A 74 -8.67 -2.46 -3.72
C SER A 74 -7.71 -1.39 -4.23
N VAL A 75 -6.61 -1.79 -4.87
CA VAL A 75 -5.47 -0.91 -5.17
C VAL A 75 -5.10 -0.93 -6.64
N GLU A 76 -4.55 0.17 -7.17
CA GLU A 76 -3.96 0.15 -8.50
C GLU A 76 -2.76 -0.82 -8.56
N PRO A 77 -2.56 -1.61 -9.63
CA PRO A 77 -1.49 -2.61 -9.70
C PRO A 77 -0.09 -2.01 -9.61
N ARG A 78 0.05 -0.77 -10.07
CA ARG A 78 1.28 0.03 -10.05
C ARG A 78 1.51 0.78 -8.75
N ALA A 79 0.53 0.81 -7.84
CA ALA A 79 0.67 1.54 -6.59
C ALA A 79 1.79 0.91 -5.76
N THR A 80 2.71 1.75 -5.30
CA THR A 80 3.78 1.32 -4.40
C THR A 80 3.20 1.04 -3.02
N LEU A 81 3.87 0.18 -2.25
CA LEU A 81 3.53 -0.03 -0.84
C LEU A 81 3.60 1.29 -0.08
N LEU A 82 4.54 2.17 -0.44
CA LEU A 82 4.65 3.50 0.15
C LEU A 82 3.38 4.32 -0.03
N ASP A 83 2.86 4.38 -1.26
CA ASP A 83 1.67 5.19 -1.57
C ASP A 83 0.41 4.59 -0.96
N ILE A 84 0.28 3.26 -0.94
CA ILE A 84 -0.85 2.60 -0.28
C ILE A 84 -0.87 2.91 1.21
N LEU A 85 0.27 2.75 1.91
CA LEU A 85 0.35 3.05 3.33
C LEU A 85 0.00 4.50 3.64
N ARG A 86 0.49 5.45 2.83
CA ARG A 86 0.35 6.87 3.13
C ARG A 86 -0.96 7.47 2.69
N GLU A 87 -1.41 7.16 1.49
CA GLU A 87 -2.47 7.90 0.81
C GLU A 87 -3.81 7.14 0.80
N GLU A 88 -3.79 5.81 0.94
CA GLU A 88 -5.01 4.98 1.05
C GLU A 88 -5.29 4.55 2.50
N MET A 89 -4.28 4.50 3.37
CA MET A 89 -4.40 4.07 4.77
C MET A 89 -4.09 5.18 5.79
N ASP A 90 -3.71 6.38 5.33
CA ASP A 90 -3.33 7.52 6.19
C ASP A 90 -2.20 7.24 7.20
N LEU A 91 -1.40 6.19 6.99
CA LEU A 91 -0.20 5.86 7.77
C LEU A 91 1.00 6.67 7.25
N THR A 92 0.96 7.96 7.56
CA THR A 92 1.89 8.95 7.01
C THR A 92 3.28 8.93 7.64
N GLY A 93 3.53 8.11 8.66
CA GLY A 93 4.82 7.96 9.33
C GLY A 93 5.93 7.56 8.38
N THR A 94 5.67 6.60 7.50
CA THR A 94 6.58 6.25 6.39
C THR A 94 6.70 7.42 5.40
N LYS A 95 7.92 7.83 5.02
CA LYS A 95 8.14 9.07 4.25
C LYS A 95 8.57 8.83 2.81
N LYS A 96 8.05 9.65 1.90
CA LYS A 96 8.54 9.76 0.52
C LYS A 96 9.63 10.85 0.45
N GLY A 97 10.90 10.43 0.43
CA GLY A 97 12.04 11.36 0.31
C GLY A 97 12.60 11.50 -1.10
N CYS A 98 12.60 10.41 -1.88
CA CYS A 98 13.20 10.38 -3.22
C CYS A 98 12.40 9.57 -4.25
N ASP A 99 11.54 8.64 -3.81
CA ASP A 99 10.78 7.70 -4.66
C ASP A 99 11.60 6.79 -5.60
N HIS A 100 12.92 6.70 -5.39
CA HIS A 100 13.85 5.93 -6.23
C HIS A 100 14.82 5.06 -5.42
N GLY A 101 14.48 4.74 -4.17
CA GLY A 101 15.30 3.88 -3.29
C GLY A 101 16.64 4.46 -2.82
N GLN A 102 16.86 5.76 -2.99
CA GLN A 102 18.14 6.41 -2.71
C GLN A 102 18.32 6.85 -1.25
N CYS A 103 17.23 7.14 -0.52
CA CYS A 103 17.31 7.80 0.79
C CYS A 103 16.94 6.95 2.00
N GLY A 104 16.25 5.82 1.83
CA GLY A 104 15.76 4.98 2.93
C GLY A 104 14.69 5.61 3.83
N ALA A 105 14.18 6.81 3.55
CA ALA A 105 13.14 7.43 4.40
C ALA A 105 11.81 6.64 4.40
N CYS A 106 11.63 5.77 3.40
CA CYS A 106 10.46 4.92 3.21
C CYS A 106 10.64 3.50 3.75
N THR A 107 11.65 3.25 4.60
CA THR A 107 11.89 1.91 5.13
C THR A 107 10.71 1.44 6.00
N VAL A 108 10.21 0.25 5.69
CA VAL A 108 9.22 -0.52 6.47
C VAL A 108 9.70 -1.96 6.60
N HIS A 109 9.08 -2.78 7.46
CA HIS A 109 9.36 -4.21 7.52
C HIS A 109 8.24 -4.99 6.83
N VAL A 110 8.61 -5.93 5.96
CA VAL A 110 7.70 -6.90 5.34
C VAL A 110 8.14 -8.30 5.77
N ASP A 111 7.27 -9.03 6.46
CA ASP A 111 7.60 -10.32 7.11
C ASP A 111 8.89 -10.25 7.95
N GLY A 112 9.08 -9.14 8.67
CA GLY A 112 10.26 -8.87 9.51
C GLY A 112 11.52 -8.41 8.76
N GLN A 113 11.50 -8.37 7.42
CA GLN A 113 12.63 -7.89 6.60
C GLN A 113 12.44 -6.43 6.21
N ARG A 114 13.46 -5.58 6.40
CA ARG A 114 13.39 -4.19 5.97
C ARG A 114 13.42 -4.07 4.44
N VAL A 115 12.57 -3.20 3.90
CA VAL A 115 12.51 -2.91 2.45
C VAL A 115 12.28 -1.42 2.20
N ASN A 116 12.71 -0.95 1.04
CA ASN A 116 12.29 0.35 0.53
C ASN A 116 10.88 0.23 -0.08
N SER A 117 9.87 0.74 0.64
CA SER A 117 8.47 0.62 0.20
C SER A 117 8.17 1.35 -1.12
N CYS A 118 8.94 2.38 -1.51
CA CYS A 118 8.80 3.05 -2.82
C CYS A 118 9.19 2.14 -4.01
N LEU A 119 9.98 1.09 -3.78
CA LEU A 119 10.40 0.14 -4.82
C LEU A 119 9.67 -1.20 -4.70
N THR A 120 8.63 -1.27 -3.86
CA THR A 120 7.82 -2.47 -3.65
C THR A 120 6.41 -2.18 -4.13
N LEU A 121 5.87 -2.95 -5.07
CA LEU A 121 4.46 -2.82 -5.47
C LEU A 121 3.57 -3.40 -4.36
N GLY A 122 2.46 -2.74 -4.06
CA GLY A 122 1.51 -3.20 -3.04
C GLY A 122 1.00 -4.61 -3.31
N ILE A 123 0.74 -4.94 -4.57
CA ILE A 123 0.23 -6.26 -4.94
C ILE A 123 1.21 -7.40 -4.62
N MET A 124 2.52 -7.11 -4.55
CA MET A 124 3.55 -8.09 -4.18
C MET A 124 3.54 -8.43 -2.69
N VAL A 125 2.86 -7.62 -1.86
CA VAL A 125 2.74 -7.87 -0.42
C VAL A 125 1.42 -8.50 0.00
N ASN A 126 0.66 -9.02 -0.96
CA ASN A 126 -0.56 -9.76 -0.67
C ASN A 126 -0.29 -10.98 0.23
N GLY A 127 -1.03 -11.07 1.33
CA GLY A 127 -0.91 -12.09 2.38
C GLY A 127 0.23 -11.87 3.37
N LYS A 128 1.00 -10.78 3.26
CA LYS A 128 2.18 -10.52 4.10
C LYS A 128 1.86 -9.65 5.32
N LYS A 129 2.79 -9.64 6.27
CA LYS A 129 2.78 -8.72 7.42
C LYS A 129 3.65 -7.51 7.12
N VAL A 130 3.12 -6.32 7.33
CA VAL A 130 3.80 -5.04 7.15
C VAL A 130 3.85 -4.32 8.49
N THR A 131 5.04 -3.97 8.96
CA THR A 131 5.23 -3.12 10.13
C THR A 131 5.80 -1.79 9.69
N THR A 132 5.15 -0.71 10.13
CA THR A 132 5.55 0.68 9.90
C THR A 132 6.07 1.31 11.19
N ILE A 133 6.50 2.58 11.15
CA ILE A 133 6.99 3.27 12.35
C ILE A 133 5.91 3.39 13.44
N GLU A 134 4.65 3.53 13.03
CA GLU A 134 3.48 3.58 13.89
C GLU A 134 3.28 2.27 14.65
N GLY A 135 3.63 1.14 14.02
CA GLY A 135 3.46 -0.21 14.59
C GLY A 135 4.51 -0.59 15.64
N LEU A 136 5.54 0.23 15.87
CA LEU A 136 6.56 -0.07 16.88
C LEU A 136 6.12 0.27 18.31
N ALA A 137 5.27 1.27 18.48
CA ALA A 137 4.80 1.71 19.80
C ALA A 137 3.60 0.88 20.26
N LYS A 138 3.45 0.72 21.58
CA LYS A 138 2.28 0.08 22.19
C LYS A 138 1.45 1.14 22.93
N GLY A 139 0.51 1.76 22.23
CA GLY A 139 -0.22 2.93 22.75
C GLY A 139 0.75 4.09 22.99
N ASP A 140 0.81 4.60 24.22
CA ASP A 140 1.72 5.68 24.60
C ASP A 140 3.15 5.20 24.96
N GLU A 141 3.37 3.88 24.99
CA GLU A 141 4.68 3.32 25.30
C GLU A 141 5.56 3.27 24.05
N LEU A 142 6.64 4.07 24.07
CA LEU A 142 7.62 4.10 23.00
C LEU A 142 8.41 2.80 22.94
N HIS A 143 8.69 2.34 21.72
CA HIS A 143 9.67 1.30 21.48
C HIS A 143 11.06 1.73 22.03
N PRO A 144 11.89 0.82 22.58
CA PRO A 144 13.22 1.18 23.10
C PRO A 144 14.07 1.98 22.11
N MET A 145 14.01 1.64 20.81
CA MET A 145 14.67 2.40 19.75
C MET A 145 14.13 3.83 19.61
N GLN A 146 12.81 4.05 19.69
CA GLN A 146 12.22 5.39 19.65
C GLN A 146 12.69 6.21 20.87
N ALA A 147 12.64 5.62 22.07
CA ALA A 147 13.10 6.27 23.30
C ALA A 147 14.60 6.64 23.25
N ALA A 148 15.45 5.75 22.71
CA ALA A 148 16.86 6.02 22.53
C ALA A 148 17.11 7.16 21.52
N PHE A 149 16.34 7.22 20.43
CA PHE A 149 16.45 8.33 19.49
C PHE A 149 16.15 9.68 20.14
N LEU A 150 15.17 9.73 21.06
CA LEU A 150 14.91 10.93 21.88
C LEU A 150 16.07 11.23 22.84
N LYS A 151 16.53 10.21 23.60
CA LYS A 151 17.59 10.35 24.60
C LYS A 151 18.90 10.89 24.02
N HIS A 152 19.25 10.46 22.81
CA HIS A 152 20.53 10.80 22.17
C HIS A 152 20.43 11.95 21.18
N ASP A 153 19.26 12.60 21.05
CA ASP A 153 19.03 13.63 20.03
C ASP A 153 19.39 13.12 18.62
N ALA A 154 18.94 11.91 18.29
CA ALA A 154 19.27 11.19 17.07
C ALA A 154 18.44 11.61 15.85
N PHE A 155 17.93 12.84 15.86
CA PHE A 155 17.20 13.46 14.77
C PHE A 155 17.21 14.97 14.92
N GLN A 156 16.83 15.68 13.86
CA GLN A 156 16.60 17.13 13.91
C GLN A 156 15.26 17.46 13.23
N CYS A 157 15.24 17.57 11.90
CA CYS A 157 14.00 17.86 11.17
C CYS A 157 12.94 16.75 11.25
N GLY A 158 13.31 15.56 11.73
CA GLY A 158 12.41 14.42 11.90
C GLY A 158 12.10 13.63 10.63
N TYR A 159 12.40 14.14 9.44
CA TYR A 159 11.92 13.56 8.18
C TYR A 159 12.49 12.17 7.89
N CYS A 160 13.80 11.95 8.11
CA CYS A 160 14.40 10.63 7.92
C CYS A 160 14.16 9.68 9.11
N THR A 161 13.72 10.20 10.25
CA THR A 161 13.67 9.48 11.53
C THR A 161 12.87 8.18 11.48
N PRO A 162 11.68 8.12 10.84
CA PRO A 162 10.94 6.88 10.67
C PRO A 162 11.77 5.78 10.00
N GLY A 163 12.37 6.07 8.85
CA GLY A 163 13.21 5.12 8.14
C GLY A 163 14.47 4.74 8.92
N GLN A 164 15.09 5.69 9.64
CA GLN A 164 16.23 5.42 10.51
C GLN A 164 15.86 4.45 11.64
N ILE A 165 14.74 4.66 12.34
CA ILE A 165 14.31 3.78 13.42
C ILE A 165 13.98 2.39 12.89
N MET A 166 13.24 2.30 11.78
CA MET A 166 12.89 1.00 11.17
C MET A 166 14.16 0.24 10.74
N SER A 167 15.12 0.90 10.10
CA SER A 167 16.40 0.27 9.76
C SER A 167 17.25 -0.09 10.97
N ALA A 168 17.23 0.71 12.03
CA ALA A 168 17.96 0.47 13.26
C ALA A 168 17.48 -0.80 13.99
N VAL A 169 16.16 -1.00 14.06
CA VAL A 169 15.56 -2.22 14.60
C VAL A 169 15.98 -3.43 13.77
N ALA A 170 15.88 -3.34 12.44
CA ALA A 170 16.30 -4.41 11.55
C ALA A 170 17.81 -4.70 11.67
N CYS A 171 18.66 -3.67 11.76
CA CYS A 171 20.11 -3.81 11.94
C CYS A 171 20.47 -4.64 13.19
N ILE A 172 19.77 -4.41 14.31
CA ILE A 172 19.95 -5.20 15.53
C ILE A 172 19.44 -6.64 15.33
N ASN A 173 18.24 -6.81 14.77
CA ASN A 173 17.62 -8.13 14.56
C ASN A 173 18.39 -9.00 13.56
N GLU A 174 19.03 -8.38 12.56
CA GLU A 174 19.92 -9.01 11.59
C GLU A 174 21.29 -9.38 12.22
N GLY A 175 21.55 -8.99 13.47
CA GLY A 175 22.81 -9.24 14.16
C GLY A 175 23.97 -8.39 13.63
N ARG A 176 23.69 -7.22 13.06
CA ARG A 176 24.65 -6.33 12.37
C ARG A 176 24.97 -5.05 13.16
N ALA A 177 24.83 -5.12 14.48
CA ALA A 177 25.08 -4.00 15.39
C ALA A 177 26.20 -4.31 16.40
N ASN A 178 27.20 -5.11 16.03
CA ASN A 178 28.24 -5.55 16.97
C ASN A 178 29.37 -4.52 17.18
N SER A 179 29.41 -3.48 16.34
CA SER A 179 30.35 -2.36 16.47
C SER A 179 29.78 -1.12 15.78
N GLU A 180 30.28 0.07 16.13
CA GLU A 180 29.87 1.30 15.46
C GLU A 180 30.15 1.27 13.94
N GLY A 181 31.26 0.65 13.52
CA GLY A 181 31.60 0.53 12.09
C GLY A 181 30.58 -0.32 11.35
N GLU A 182 30.13 -1.42 11.97
CA GLU A 182 29.08 -2.27 11.41
C GLU A 182 27.73 -1.55 11.36
N ILE A 183 27.37 -0.83 12.42
CA ILE A 183 26.15 -0.01 12.45
C ILE A 183 26.18 1.03 11.32
N ARG A 184 27.29 1.74 11.13
CA ARG A 184 27.43 2.74 10.06
C ARG A 184 27.23 2.12 8.68
N GLU A 185 27.82 0.95 8.43
CA GLU A 185 27.67 0.23 7.17
C GLU A 185 26.21 -0.21 6.94
N PHE A 186 25.59 -0.85 7.94
CA PHE A 186 24.23 -1.39 7.80
C PHE A 186 23.13 -0.34 7.83
N MET A 187 23.44 0.88 8.28
CA MET A 187 22.56 2.05 8.24
C MET A 187 22.84 2.97 7.05
N SER A 188 23.84 2.68 6.22
CA SER A 188 24.27 3.54 5.10
C SER A 188 23.18 3.80 4.06
N GLY A 189 22.18 2.92 3.95
CA GLY A 189 21.01 3.07 3.10
C GLY A 189 20.00 4.12 3.57
N ASN A 190 20.16 4.69 4.77
CA ASN A 190 19.26 5.71 5.34
C ASN A 190 19.98 7.06 5.44
N ILE A 191 19.65 7.98 4.53
CA ILE A 191 20.31 9.29 4.43
C ILE A 191 19.67 10.29 5.39
N CYS A 192 20.51 11.00 6.14
CA CYS A 192 20.16 12.13 7.00
C CYS A 192 20.89 13.40 6.53
N ARG A 193 20.16 14.36 5.97
CA ARG A 193 20.76 15.63 5.50
C ARG A 193 21.15 16.58 6.64
N CYS A 194 20.47 16.48 7.78
CA CYS A 194 20.81 17.21 9.00
C CYS A 194 22.14 16.76 9.62
N GLY A 195 22.63 15.57 9.25
CA GLY A 195 23.91 15.05 9.76
C GLY A 195 23.85 14.47 11.17
N ALA A 196 22.69 13.97 11.63
CA ALA A 196 22.52 13.39 12.97
C ALA A 196 23.18 12.00 13.16
N TYR A 197 23.99 11.53 12.20
CA TYR A 197 24.52 10.16 12.17
C TYR A 197 25.27 9.72 13.44
N PRO A 198 26.16 10.54 14.07
CA PRO A 198 26.82 10.13 15.29
C PRO A 198 25.83 9.80 16.42
N ASN A 199 24.78 10.62 16.57
CA ASN A 199 23.74 10.42 17.57
C ASN A 199 22.86 9.20 17.26
N ILE A 200 22.59 8.95 15.97
CA ILE A 200 21.90 7.73 15.52
C ILE A 200 22.71 6.48 15.90
N VAL A 201 24.02 6.46 15.66
CA VAL A 201 24.89 5.35 16.07
C VAL A 201 24.90 5.16 17.58
N ASN A 202 24.93 6.25 18.35
CA ASN A 202 24.86 6.20 19.82
C ASN A 202 23.54 5.60 20.31
N ALA A 203 22.40 6.00 19.72
CA ALA A 203 21.09 5.45 20.07
C ALA A 203 21.01 3.94 19.81
N ILE A 204 21.50 3.48 18.65
CA ILE A 204 21.52 2.06 18.30
C ILE A 204 22.41 1.26 19.25
N THR A 205 23.59 1.81 19.58
CA THR A 205 24.54 1.17 20.50
C THR A 205 23.97 1.04 21.91
N ASP A 206 23.32 2.08 22.43
CA ASP A 206 22.66 2.08 23.74
C ASP A 206 21.60 0.97 23.82
N VAL A 207 20.75 0.89 22.80
CA VAL A 207 19.69 -0.13 22.73
C VAL A 207 20.26 -1.55 22.61
N LYS A 208 21.30 -1.74 21.79
CA LYS A 208 21.97 -3.04 21.64
C LYS A 208 22.60 -3.51 22.95
N ASN A 209 23.21 -2.60 23.71
CA ASN A 209 23.84 -2.91 25.00
C ASN A 209 22.82 -3.08 26.13
N GLY A 210 21.67 -2.40 26.04
CA GLY A 210 20.56 -2.52 26.98
C GLY A 210 19.77 -3.82 26.88
N GLY A 211 20.07 -4.68 25.90
CA GLY A 211 19.46 -6.01 25.77
C GLY A 211 18.02 -5.96 25.27
N MET A 212 17.75 -5.20 24.21
CA MET A 212 16.42 -5.13 23.59
C MET A 212 15.89 -6.55 23.25
N GLU A 213 14.83 -6.96 23.94
CA GLU A 213 13.99 -8.09 23.51
C GLU A 213 13.09 -7.58 22.39
N ALA A 214 13.20 -8.22 21.22
CA ALA A 214 12.47 -7.87 20.00
C ALA A 214 10.96 -8.16 20.12
#